data_AF-A0A1C4UES2-F1
#
_entry.id   AF-A0A1C4UES2-F1
#
_cell.length_a   1.000
_cell.length_b   1.000
_cell.length_c   1.000
_cell.angle_alpha   90.00
_cell.angle_beta   90.00
_cell.angle_gamma   90.00
#
_symmetry.space_group_name_H-M   'P 1'
#
loop_
_entity.id
_entity.type
_entity.pdbx_description
1 polymer ?
#
loop_
_entity_poly.entity_id
_entity_poly.type
_entity_poly.pdbx_seq_one_letter_code
_entity_poly.pdbx_strand_id
1 'polypeptide(L)'
;MHADLLAMMQADEALGWRRRPCPVRLAVSLEPCVMCLGAAMVMRVDECYFALESPSDGGAALAAAWRPSPDLPWFAPPKLFGGIRREESRSLFRRYCDTAPESGARRWAQSLLTVSSPSAGP
;
A
#
# COMPACT_ATOMS: atom_id res chain seq x y z
N MET A 1 3.87 -3.07 13.43
CA MET A 1 3.50 -4.04 12.38
C MET A 1 2.51 -3.36 11.44
N HIS A 2 2.65 -3.51 10.12
CA HIS A 2 1.84 -2.78 9.13
C HIS A 2 0.49 -3.48 8.86
N ALA A 3 -0.53 -2.68 8.57
CA ALA A 3 -1.90 -3.17 8.33
C ALA A 3 -1.98 -4.08 7.09
N ASP A 4 -1.26 -3.74 6.02
CA ASP A 4 -1.17 -4.49 4.78
C ASP A 4 -0.69 -5.92 5.02
N LEU A 5 0.41 -6.05 5.76
CA LEU A 5 1.00 -7.35 6.10
C LEU A 5 0.03 -8.18 6.95
N LEU A 6 -0.59 -7.56 7.97
CA LEU A 6 -1.60 -8.21 8.81
C LEU A 6 -2.77 -8.73 7.98
N ALA A 7 -3.29 -7.92 7.05
CA ALA A 7 -4.40 -8.31 6.18
C ALA A 7 -4.02 -9.49 5.28
N MET A 8 -2.82 -9.45 4.70
CA MET A 8 -2.33 -10.55 3.86
C MET A 8 -2.09 -11.83 4.65
N MET A 9 -1.52 -11.74 5.86
CA MET A 9 -1.34 -12.90 6.74
C MET A 9 -2.68 -13.54 7.11
N GLN A 10 -3.68 -12.74 7.50
CA GLN A 10 -5.03 -13.24 7.77
C GLN A 10 -5.67 -13.88 6.54
N ALA A 11 -5.44 -13.31 5.35
CA ALA A 11 -5.92 -13.89 4.10
C ALA A 11 -5.23 -15.23 3.80
N ASP A 12 -3.93 -15.37 4.08
CA ASP A 12 -3.22 -16.64 3.92
C ASP A 12 -3.70 -17.70 4.90
N GLU A 13 -3.92 -17.35 6.16
CA GLU A 13 -4.51 -18.26 7.16
C GLU A 13 -5.90 -18.76 6.72
N ALA A 14 -6.75 -17.87 6.21
CA ALA A 14 -8.11 -18.21 5.81
C ALA A 14 -8.18 -18.99 4.49
N LEU A 15 -7.30 -18.68 3.53
CA LEU A 15 -7.39 -19.18 2.16
C LEU A 15 -6.34 -20.26 1.84
N GLY A 16 -5.29 -20.39 2.65
CA GLY A 16 -4.16 -21.32 2.52
C GLY A 16 -3.27 -21.08 1.30
N TRP A 17 -2.07 -21.66 1.25
CA TRP A 17 -1.14 -21.43 0.13
C TRP A 17 -1.49 -22.24 -1.14
N ARG A 18 -2.48 -21.78 -1.91
CA ARG A 18 -2.92 -22.40 -3.17
C ARG A 18 -3.29 -21.36 -4.23
N ARG A 19 -3.07 -21.68 -5.51
CA ARG A 19 -3.40 -20.76 -6.61
C ARG A 19 -4.88 -20.40 -6.57
N ARG A 20 -5.19 -19.10 -6.66
CA ARG A 20 -6.57 -18.60 -6.62
C ARG A 20 -7.21 -18.67 -8.00
N PRO A 21 -8.51 -19.00 -8.10
CA PRO A 21 -9.27 -18.94 -9.35
C PRO A 21 -9.65 -17.50 -9.74
N CYS A 22 -9.62 -16.57 -8.77
CA CYS A 22 -9.91 -15.16 -8.96
C CYS A 22 -8.72 -14.29 -8.52
N PRO A 23 -8.58 -13.07 -9.06
CA PRO A 23 -7.55 -12.14 -8.62
C PRO A 23 -7.66 -11.80 -7.12
N VAL A 24 -6.53 -11.76 -6.43
CA VAL A 24 -6.40 -11.28 -5.06
C VAL A 24 -6.23 -9.77 -5.07
N ARG A 25 -7.09 -9.08 -4.34
CA ARG A 25 -7.11 -7.62 -4.25
C ARG A 25 -6.80 -7.17 -2.84
N LEU A 26 -5.83 -6.28 -2.69
CA LEU A 26 -5.53 -5.60 -1.43
C LEU A 26 -6.08 -4.18 -1.50
N ALA A 27 -6.79 -3.74 -0.47
CA ALA A 27 -7.28 -2.36 -0.35
C ALA A 27 -6.78 -1.75 0.96
N VAL A 28 -6.06 -0.63 0.85
CA VAL A 28 -5.35 0.00 1.97
C VAL A 28 -5.54 1.51 1.99
N SER A 29 -5.53 2.13 3.17
CA SER A 29 -5.76 3.57 3.31
C SER A 29 -4.53 4.42 2.97
N LEU A 30 -3.36 3.82 2.82
CA LEU A 30 -2.11 4.47 2.45
C LEU A 30 -1.38 3.55 1.48
N GLU A 31 -0.62 4.14 0.56
CA GLU A 31 0.27 3.42 -0.34
C GLU A 31 1.11 2.39 0.44
N PRO A 32 1.19 1.13 -0.02
CA PRO A 32 1.96 0.11 0.66
C PRO A 32 3.43 0.54 0.67
N CYS A 33 4.07 0.50 1.84
CA CYS A 33 5.50 0.76 1.91
C CYS A 33 6.29 -0.32 1.16
N VAL A 34 7.56 -0.07 0.86
CA VAL A 34 8.44 -1.02 0.15
C VAL A 34 8.45 -2.44 0.76
N MET A 35 8.38 -2.56 2.08
CA MET A 35 8.29 -3.85 2.77
C MET A 35 6.96 -4.57 2.45
N CYS A 36 5.84 -3.86 2.53
CA CYS A 36 4.52 -4.43 2.28
C CYS A 36 4.32 -4.75 0.79
N LEU A 37 4.89 -3.96 -0.11
CA LEU A 37 4.93 -4.26 -1.54
C LEU A 37 5.67 -5.59 -1.80
N GLY A 38 6.85 -5.78 -1.20
CA GLY A 38 7.59 -7.04 -1.33
C GLY A 38 6.80 -8.24 -0.80
N ALA A 39 6.10 -8.08 0.33
CA ALA A 39 5.20 -9.12 0.82
C ALA A 39 4.06 -9.41 -0.16
N ALA A 40 3.43 -8.39 -0.74
CA ALA A 40 2.37 -8.53 -1.73
C ALA A 40 2.83 -9.29 -2.99
N MET A 41 4.08 -9.08 -3.43
CA MET A 41 4.69 -9.83 -4.53
C MET A 41 4.80 -11.33 -4.23
N VAL A 42 5.34 -11.67 -3.05
CA VAL A 42 5.53 -13.07 -2.64
C VAL A 42 4.18 -13.76 -2.44
N MET A 43 3.22 -13.06 -1.84
CA MET A 43 1.88 -13.57 -1.54
C MET A 43 0.93 -13.55 -2.74
N ARG A 44 1.42 -13.15 -3.93
CA ARG A 44 0.68 -13.15 -5.20
C ARG A 44 -0.59 -12.32 -5.15
N VAL A 45 -0.49 -11.11 -4.59
CA VAL A 45 -1.51 -10.08 -4.76
C VAL A 45 -1.49 -9.63 -6.22
N ASP A 46 -2.65 -9.61 -6.88
CA ASP A 46 -2.76 -9.21 -8.28
C ASP A 46 -2.94 -7.69 -8.42
N GLU A 47 -3.74 -7.10 -7.53
CA GLU A 47 -4.11 -5.68 -7.58
C GLU A 47 -4.07 -5.09 -6.16
N CYS A 48 -3.50 -3.90 -6.02
CA CYS A 48 -3.50 -3.13 -4.78
C CYS A 48 -4.10 -1.74 -5.02
N TYR A 49 -5.13 -1.43 -4.25
CA TYR A 49 -5.86 -0.17 -4.28
C TYR A 49 -5.50 0.62 -3.02
N PHE A 50 -4.98 1.82 -3.18
CA PHE A 50 -4.59 2.66 -2.06
C PHE A 50 -5.18 4.06 -2.15
N ALA A 51 -5.40 4.68 -0.99
CA ALA A 51 -6.06 5.99 -0.92
C ALA A 51 -5.09 7.17 -1.07
N LEU A 52 -4.07 7.22 -0.21
CA LEU A 52 -3.07 8.29 -0.18
C LEU A 52 -1.70 7.77 -0.61
N GLU A 53 -0.96 8.58 -1.34
CA GLU A 53 0.45 8.37 -1.64
C GLU A 53 1.30 8.52 -0.36
N SER A 54 2.33 7.70 -0.21
CA SER A 54 3.32 7.87 0.86
C SER A 54 4.56 8.61 0.32
N PRO A 55 4.92 9.78 0.88
CA PRO A 55 6.03 10.59 0.39
C PRO A 55 7.41 10.03 0.72
N SER A 56 7.52 9.13 1.70
CA SER A 56 8.81 8.72 2.27
C SER A 56 9.15 7.25 2.03
N ASP A 57 8.17 6.36 2.19
CA ASP A 57 8.40 4.91 2.19
C ASP A 57 7.54 4.14 1.18
N GLY A 58 6.78 4.87 0.35
CA GLY A 58 5.89 4.34 -0.66
C GLY A 58 6.59 3.42 -1.67
N GLY A 59 5.96 2.28 -1.97
CA GLY A 59 6.47 1.29 -2.90
C GLY A 59 6.13 1.55 -4.37
N ALA A 60 5.25 2.49 -4.72
CA ALA A 60 4.70 2.60 -6.07
C ALA A 60 5.75 2.95 -7.13
N ALA A 61 6.68 3.83 -6.80
CA ALA A 61 7.81 4.15 -7.68
C ALA A 61 8.69 2.91 -7.94
N LEU A 62 8.96 2.12 -6.90
CA LEU A 62 9.70 0.87 -7.01
C LEU A 62 8.95 -0.15 -7.89
N ALA A 63 7.64 -0.28 -7.70
CA ALA A 63 6.79 -1.16 -8.51
C ALA A 63 6.83 -0.79 -10.00
N ALA A 64 6.73 0.50 -10.33
CA ALA A 64 6.78 0.98 -11.72
C ALA A 64 8.14 0.72 -12.40
N ALA A 65 9.23 0.84 -11.63
CA ALA A 65 10.58 0.57 -12.10
C ALA A 65 10.93 -0.94 -12.12
N TRP A 66 10.14 -1.79 -11.46
CA TRP A 66 10.44 -3.21 -11.30
C TRP A 66 10.48 -3.95 -12.64
N ARG A 67 11.47 -4.82 -12.82
CA ARG A 67 11.62 -5.69 -13.98
C ARG A 67 11.83 -7.12 -13.47
N PRO A 68 10.82 -8.01 -13.57
CA PRO A 68 10.95 -9.39 -13.13
C PRO A 68 12.05 -10.11 -13.90
N SER A 69 12.77 -11.02 -13.22
CA SER A 69 13.71 -11.92 -13.89
C SER A 69 12.94 -12.87 -14.83
N PRO A 70 13.47 -13.20 -16.01
CA PRO A 70 12.90 -14.23 -16.88
C PRO A 70 12.72 -15.59 -16.18
N ASP A 71 13.56 -15.91 -15.19
CA ASP A 71 13.49 -17.15 -14.42
C ASP A 71 12.37 -17.12 -13.36
N LEU A 72 11.94 -15.92 -12.96
CA LEU A 72 10.94 -15.69 -11.91
C LEU A 72 9.90 -14.65 -12.39
N PRO A 73 9.18 -14.91 -13.49
CA PRO A 73 8.25 -13.94 -14.07
C PRO A 73 7.05 -13.65 -13.15
N TRP A 74 6.79 -14.55 -12.20
CA TRP A 74 5.75 -14.42 -11.18
C TRP A 74 6.16 -13.50 -10.03
N PHE A 75 7.45 -13.19 -9.86
CA PHE A 75 7.93 -12.27 -8.83
C PHE A 75 7.84 -10.82 -9.34
N ALA A 76 6.59 -10.36 -9.47
CA ALA A 76 6.22 -9.06 -9.99
C ALA A 76 5.31 -8.33 -9.00
N PRO A 77 5.39 -6.98 -8.93
CA PRO A 77 4.49 -6.19 -8.10
C PRO A 77 3.03 -6.32 -8.58
N PRO A 78 2.05 -6.21 -7.66
CA PRO A 78 0.65 -6.04 -8.04
C PRO A 78 0.47 -4.78 -8.89
N LYS A 79 -0.60 -4.73 -9.68
CA LYS A 79 -1.04 -3.47 -10.28
C LYS A 79 -1.48 -2.51 -9.19
N LEU A 80 -0.94 -1.30 -9.20
CA LEU A 80 -1.21 -0.30 -8.18
C LEU A 80 -2.19 0.75 -8.68
N PHE A 81 -3.24 1.01 -7.89
CA PHE A 81 -4.27 2.01 -8.16
C PHE A 81 -4.37 2.98 -6.99
N GLY A 82 -3.90 4.21 -7.19
CA GLY A 82 -3.87 5.25 -6.16
C GLY A 82 -5.07 6.19 -6.20
N GLY A 83 -5.28 6.93 -5.11
CA GLY A 83 -6.27 8.00 -5.02
C GLY A 83 -7.69 7.59 -4.66
N ILE A 84 -7.91 6.33 -4.29
CA ILE A 84 -9.23 5.81 -3.94
C ILE A 84 -9.66 6.35 -2.57
N ARG A 85 -10.71 7.17 -2.50
CA ARG A 85 -11.18 7.78 -1.22
C ARG A 85 -10.08 8.59 -0.51
N ARG A 86 -9.31 9.34 -1.30
CA ARG A 86 -8.13 10.09 -0.84
C ARG A 86 -8.45 11.03 0.32
N GLU A 87 -9.55 11.79 0.24
CA GLU A 87 -9.88 12.75 1.30
C GLU A 87 -10.36 12.07 2.59
N GLU A 88 -11.07 10.95 2.50
CA GLU A 88 -11.48 10.22 3.70
C GLU A 88 -10.28 9.63 4.43
N SER A 89 -9.29 9.12 3.70
CA SER A 89 -8.03 8.70 4.31
C SER A 89 -7.26 9.87 4.91
N ARG A 90 -7.20 11.01 4.20
CA ARG A 90 -6.59 12.23 4.73
C ARG A 90 -7.26 12.72 6.01
N SER A 91 -8.59 12.61 6.09
CA SER A 91 -9.34 12.93 7.30
C SER A 91 -9.06 11.97 8.46
N LEU A 92 -8.71 10.71 8.21
CA LEU A 92 -8.27 9.77 9.26
C LEU A 92 -6.92 10.23 9.85
N PHE A 93 -5.94 10.55 9.01
CA PHE A 93 -4.65 11.05 9.47
C PHE A 93 -4.75 12.40 10.18
N ARG A 94 -5.62 13.31 9.70
CA ARG A 94 -5.91 14.58 10.38
C ARG A 94 -6.43 14.36 11.80
N ARG A 95 -7.46 13.51 11.96
CA ARG A 95 -8.01 13.15 13.28
C ARG A 95 -6.98 12.50 14.20
N TYR A 96 -6.11 11.65 13.65
CA TYR A 96 -4.99 11.08 14.40
C TYR A 96 -4.05 12.18 14.89
N CYS A 97 -3.65 13.11 14.03
CA CYS A 97 -2.75 14.22 14.39
C CYS A 97 -3.37 15.19 15.42
N ASP A 98 -4.69 15.38 15.40
CA ASP A 98 -5.40 16.26 16.34
C ASP A 98 -5.43 15.69 17.77
N THR A 99 -5.48 14.36 17.89
CA THR A 99 -5.68 13.66 19.17
C THR A 99 -4.41 13.00 19.72
N ALA A 100 -3.45 12.65 18.87
CA ALA A 100 -2.24 11.95 19.26
C ALA A 100 -1.23 12.88 19.96
N PRO A 101 -0.52 12.40 21.00
CA PRO A 101 0.59 13.13 21.59
C PRO A 101 1.75 13.26 20.62
N GLU A 102 2.63 14.22 20.90
CA GLU A 102 3.80 14.47 20.06
C GLU A 102 4.73 13.26 20.00
N SER A 103 5.00 12.78 18.79
CA SER A 103 5.76 11.54 18.54
C SER A 103 6.29 11.50 17.10
N GLY A 104 7.25 10.60 16.84
CA GLY A 104 7.73 10.37 15.46
C GLY A 104 6.61 9.94 14.52
N ALA A 105 5.68 9.09 14.99
CA ALA A 105 4.52 8.65 14.23
C ALA A 105 3.57 9.81 13.90
N ARG A 106 3.35 10.74 14.84
CA ARG A 106 2.54 11.94 14.60
C ARG A 106 3.19 12.86 13.57
N ARG A 107 4.49 13.15 13.67
CA ARG A 107 5.21 13.97 12.68
C ARG A 107 5.22 13.35 11.30
N TRP A 108 5.40 12.04 11.22
CA TRP A 108 5.27 11.31 9.97
C TRP A 108 3.85 11.41 9.40
N ALA A 109 2.81 11.19 10.21
CA ALA A 109 1.42 11.35 9.76
C ALA A 109 1.09 12.77 9.30
N GLN A 110 1.67 13.80 9.94
CA GLN A 110 1.55 15.19 9.50
C GLN A 110 2.16 15.42 8.11
N SER A 111 3.27 14.76 7.78
CA SER A 111 3.88 14.90 6.44
C SER A 111 2.92 14.47 5.33
N LEU A 112 2.11 13.42 5.57
CA LEU A 112 1.06 12.94 4.65
C LEU A 112 -0.01 14.00 4.35
N LEU A 113 -0.22 14.96 5.25
CA LEU A 113 -1.19 16.05 5.08
C LEU A 113 -0.63 17.22 4.25
N THR A 114 0.70 17.30 4.11
CA THR A 114 1.39 18.38 3.40
C THR A 114 1.68 18.07 1.93
N VAL A 115 1.56 16.79 1.53
CA VAL A 115 1.74 16.37 0.14
C VAL A 115 0.57 16.90 -0.69
N SER A 116 0.87 17.82 -1.61
CA SER A 116 -0.08 18.23 -2.65
C SER A 116 -0.36 17.02 -3.53
N SER A 117 -1.63 16.71 -3.76
CA SER A 117 -2.02 15.61 -4.63
C SER A 117 -1.30 15.77 -5.98
N PRO A 118 -0.58 14.76 -6.51
CA PRO A 118 -0.16 14.83 -7.90
C PRO A 118 -1.41 15.05 -8.74
N SER A 119 -1.37 16.04 -9.65
CA SER A 119 -2.41 16.20 -10.66
C SER A 119 -2.63 14.83 -11.28
N ALA A 120 -3.88 14.33 -11.29
CA ALA A 120 -4.22 13.15 -12.06
C ALA A 120 -3.74 13.41 -13.50
N GLY A 121 -2.61 12.78 -13.86
CA GLY A 121 -2.13 12.76 -15.23
C GLY A 121 -3.07 11.88 -16.07
N PRO A 122 -3.11 12.12 -17.39
CA PRO A 122 -4.23 11.76 -18.27
C PRO A 122 -4.60 10.27 -18.25
#